data_AF-A0A2V5W7N9-F1
#
_entry.id   AF-A0A2V5W7N9-F1
#
_cell.length_a   1.000
_cell.length_b   1.000
_cell.length_c   1.000
_cell.angle_alpha   90.00
_cell.angle_beta   90.00
_cell.angle_gamma   90.00
#
_symmetry.space_group_name_H-M   'P 1'
#
loop_
_entity.id
_entity.type
_entity.pdbx_description
1 polymer ?
#
loop_
_entity_poly.entity_id
_entity_poly.type
_entity_poly.pdbx_seq_one_letter_code
_entity_poly.pdbx_strand_id
1 'polypeptide(L)' 'MKTKRKRTTPTTLPGGTFKLADDLILTRVGYGAMQLAGPHVFGPPADHDGALAVLREVVKLGIT' A
#
# COMPACT_ATOMS: atom_id res chain seq x y z
N MET A 1 -6.48 -32.97 12.63
CA MET A 1 -6.56 -32.04 11.48
C MET A 1 -5.64 -30.85 11.76
N LYS A 2 -4.43 -30.80 11.17
CA LYS A 2 -3.43 -29.75 11.47
C LYS A 2 -3.68 -28.54 10.57
N THR A 3 -4.18 -27.45 11.14
CA THR A 3 -4.33 -26.15 10.46
C THR A 3 -2.95 -25.60 10.09
N LYS A 4 -2.60 -25.63 8.80
CA LYS A 4 -1.42 -24.92 8.28
C LYS A 4 -1.64 -23.42 8.45
N ARG A 5 -1.04 -22.78 9.46
CA ARG A 5 -0.83 -21.33 9.45
C ARG A 5 0.00 -20.99 8.22
N LYS A 6 -0.55 -20.23 7.26
CA LYS A 6 0.25 -19.60 6.20
C LYS A 6 1.26 -18.70 6.92
N ARG A 7 2.57 -18.96 6.74
CA ARG A 7 3.62 -18.05 7.18
C ARG A 7 3.56 -16.82 6.26
N THR A 8 2.97 -15.73 6.73
CA THR A 8 3.17 -14.41 6.14
C THR A 8 4.55 -13.96 6.56
N THR A 9 5.55 -14.20 5.70
CA THR A 9 6.86 -13.57 5.85
C THR A 9 6.64 -12.06 5.83
N PRO A 10 7.19 -11.28 6.78
CA PRO A 10 7.10 -9.83 6.70
C PRO A 10 7.69 -9.36 5.37
N THR A 11 6.90 -8.62 4.60
CA THR A 11 7.36 -8.01 3.36
C THR A 11 8.40 -6.96 3.72
N THR A 12 9.68 -7.29 3.55
CA THR A 12 10.74 -6.28 3.62
C THR A 12 10.64 -5.41 2.37
N LEU A 13 10.21 -4.17 2.53
CA LEU A 13 10.12 -3.23 1.42
C LEU A 13 11.52 -2.79 0.97
N PRO A 14 11.75 -2.65 -0.35
CA PRO A 14 13.01 -2.13 -0.86
C PRO A 14 13.36 -0.77 -0.25
N GLY A 15 14.64 -0.52 -0.01
CA GLY A 15 15.11 0.74 0.56
C GLY A 15 14.85 0.94 2.06
N GLY A 16 14.07 0.06 2.71
CA GLY A 16 13.80 0.15 4.15
C GLY A 16 13.03 1.42 4.52
N THR A 17 13.38 2.02 5.66
CA THR A 17 12.70 3.20 6.20
C THR A 17 13.54 4.47 6.14
N PHE A 18 12.88 5.62 6.28
CA PHE A 18 13.48 6.94 6.35
C PHE A 18 12.82 7.75 7.46
N LYS A 19 13.61 8.25 8.42
CA LYS A 19 13.14 9.17 9.45
C LYS A 19 13.04 10.58 8.84
N LEU A 20 11.82 11.02 8.54
CA LEU A 20 11.55 12.34 7.95
C LEU A 20 11.47 13.44 9.02
N ALA A 21 10.92 13.12 10.19
CA ALA A 21 10.84 14.00 11.36
C ALA A 21 11.04 13.18 12.64
N ASP A 22 11.04 13.83 13.80
CA ASP A 22 11.30 13.15 15.07
C ASP A 22 10.31 12.03 15.40
N ASP A 23 9.06 12.23 15.02
CA ASP A 23 7.93 11.32 15.20
C ASP A 23 7.44 10.68 13.89
N LEU A 24 8.15 10.87 12.77
CA LEU A 24 7.72 10.43 11.44
C LEU A 24 8.76 9.57 10.74
N ILE A 25 8.46 8.28 10.62
CA ILE A 25 9.25 7.30 9.87
C ILE A 25 8.41 6.83 8.68
N LEU A 26 8.96 7.00 7.48
CA LEU A 26 8.33 6.61 6.22
C LEU A 26 9.01 5.37 5.64
N THR A 27 8.28 4.66 4.81
CA THR A 27 8.84 3.71 3.86
C THR A 27 9.51 4.45 2.71
N ARG A 28 10.61 3.89 2.18
CA ARG A 28 11.31 4.48 1.02
C ARG A 28 10.71 4.11 -0.33
N VAL A 29 9.57 3.41 -0.32
CA VAL A 29 8.79 3.02 -1.50
C VAL A 29 7.36 3.43 -1.25
N GLY A 30 6.73 4.08 -2.22
CA GLY A 30 5.32 4.45 -2.19
C GLY A 30 4.52 3.81 -3.32
N TYR A 31 3.20 3.93 -3.24
CA TYR A 31 2.30 3.58 -4.33
C TYR A 31 1.75 4.86 -4.98
N GLY A 32 2.03 5.04 -6.28
CA GLY A 32 1.50 6.16 -7.05
C GLY A 32 0.02 5.94 -7.40
N ALA A 33 -0.87 6.78 -6.87
CA ALA A 33 -2.33 6.60 -6.98
C ALA A 33 -3.01 7.40 -8.10
N MET A 34 -2.28 8.15 -8.94
CA MET A 34 -2.88 9.05 -9.94
C MET A 34 -3.85 8.34 -10.91
N GLN A 35 -3.56 7.09 -11.26
CA GLN A 35 -4.38 6.32 -12.20
C GLN A 35 -5.55 5.56 -11.54
N LEU A 36 -5.73 5.70 -10.21
CA LEU A 36 -6.94 5.22 -9.55
C LEU A 36 -8.11 6.19 -9.71
N ALA A 37 -7.84 7.47 -9.94
CA ALA A 37 -8.87 8.47 -10.17
C ALA A 37 -9.57 8.28 -11.52
N GLY A 38 -10.63 9.06 -11.76
CA GLY A 38 -11.37 9.03 -13.03
C GLY A 38 -10.58 9.57 -14.23
N PRO A 39 -11.23 9.66 -15.41
CA PRO A 39 -10.61 10.11 -16.66
C PRO A 39 -9.80 11.40 -16.48
N HIS A 40 -8.61 11.44 -17.10
CA HIS A 40 -7.66 12.56 -16.96
C HIS A 40 -7.19 12.84 -15.52
N VAL A 41 -7.25 11.85 -14.62
CA VAL A 41 -6.88 11.98 -13.20
C VAL A 41 -7.90 12.83 -12.41
N PHE A 42 -9.12 12.99 -12.93
CA PHE A 42 -10.19 13.76 -12.29
C PHE A 42 -11.46 12.94 -12.07
N GLY A 43 -12.13 13.19 -10.95
CA GLY A 43 -13.38 12.52 -10.58
C GLY A 43 -13.19 11.15 -9.96
N PRO A 44 -14.30 10.46 -9.63
CA PRO A 44 -14.27 9.17 -8.95
C PRO A 44 -13.63 8.07 -9.83
N PRO A 45 -13.01 7.04 -9.22
CA PRO A 45 -12.57 5.84 -9.92
C PRO A 45 -13.72 5.19 -10.73
N ALA A 46 -13.42 4.63 -11.90
CA ALA A 46 -14.39 3.83 -12.65
C ALA A 46 -14.82 2.56 -11.88
N ASP A 47 -13.92 2.00 -11.07
CA ASP A 47 -14.16 0.93 -10.11
C ASP A 47 -13.72 1.38 -8.72
N HIS A 48 -14.69 1.87 -7.95
CA HIS A 48 -14.45 2.38 -6.61
C HIS A 48 -13.96 1.27 -5.65
N ASP A 49 -14.56 0.10 -5.72
CA ASP A 49 -14.24 -0.99 -4.80
C ASP A 49 -12.89 -1.62 -5.13
N GLY A 50 -12.54 -1.73 -6.41
CA GLY A 50 -11.22 -2.11 -6.86
C GLY A 50 -10.14 -1.12 -6.42
N ALA A 51 -10.39 0.19 -6.55
CA ALA A 51 -9.46 1.22 -6.07
C ALA A 51 -9.23 1.11 -4.56
N LEU A 52 -10.29 0.91 -3.77
CA LEU A 52 -10.17 0.66 -2.33
C LEU A 52 -9.41 -0.63 -2.02
N ALA A 53 -9.65 -1.70 -2.75
CA ALA A 53 -8.97 -2.98 -2.56
C ALA A 53 -7.46 -2.84 -2.76
N VAL A 54 -7.03 -2.13 -3.81
CA VAL A 54 -5.61 -1.85 -4.08
C VAL A 54 -4.99 -1.02 -2.96
N LEU A 55 -5.62 0.08 -2.55
CA LEU A 55 -5.09 0.93 -1.48
C LEU A 55 -4.98 0.19 -0.14
N ARG A 56 -5.94 -0.68 0.17
CA ARG A 56 -5.86 -1.54 1.36
C ARG A 56 -4.71 -2.54 1.26
N GLU A 57 -4.44 -3.07 0.08
CA GLU A 57 -3.32 -4.00 -0.12
C GLU A 57 -1.97 -3.30 0.03
N VAL A 58 -1.83 -2.07 -0.48
CA VAL A 58 -0.63 -1.23 -0.28
C VAL A 58 -0.29 -1.10 1.20
N VAL A 59 -1.28 -0.80 2.04
CA VAL A 59 -1.09 -0.69 3.50
C VAL A 59 -0.73 -2.05 4.12
N LYS A 60 -1.39 -3.15 3.70
CA LYS A 60 -1.06 -4.50 4.20
C LYS A 60 0.35 -4.94 3.85
N LEU A 61 0.89 -4.47 2.71
CA LEU A 61 2.28 -4.70 2.32
C LEU A 61 3.28 -3.84 3.11
N GLY A 62 2.79 -2.97 3.98
CA GLY A 62 3.60 -2.18 4.90
C GLY A 62 4.03 -0.81 4.36
N ILE A 63 3.53 -0.39 3.18
CA ILE A 63 3.84 0.91 2.60
C ILE A 63 3.13 1.99 3.44
N THR A 64 3.91 2.82 4.12
CA THR A 64 3.49 3.82 5.12
C THR A 64 4.36 5.06 5.11
#